data_AF-A0A535D6Q3-F1
#
_entry.id   AF-A0A535D6Q3-F1
#
_cell.length_a   1.000
_cell.length_b   1.000
_cell.length_c   1.000
_cell.angle_alpha   90.00
_cell.angle_beta   90.00
_cell.angle_gamma   90.00
#
_symmetry.space_group_name_H-M   'P 1'
#
loop_
_entity.id
_entity.type
_entity.pdbx_description
1 polymer ?
#
loop_
_entity_poly.entity_id
_entity_poly.type
_entity_poly.pdbx_seq_one_letter_code
_entity_poly.pdbx_strand_id
1 'polypeptide(L)'
;MLVHLMLELYGCDHELLSNEPLIKRALDEYPARVGMEKVSPVHLYDIETSNPLDAGLSGFVVIAQSHISLHSWPEYGEVDIDICSCKEFSQEDAIAFAR
;
A
#
# COMPACT_ATOMS: atom_id res chain seq x y z
N MET A 1 14.67 -16.28 -0.27
CA MET A 1 14.74 -15.41 -1.47
C MET A 1 13.89 -14.20 -1.15
N LEU A 2 14.34 -12.99 -1.49
CA LEU A 2 13.57 -11.77 -1.26
C LEU A 2 12.89 -11.39 -2.57
N VAL A 3 11.58 -11.16 -2.54
CA VAL A 3 10.79 -10.63 -3.66
C VAL A 3 10.27 -9.28 -3.24
N HIS A 4 10.52 -8.26 -4.06
CA HIS A 4 10.00 -6.91 -3.85
C HIS A 4 9.26 -6.49 -5.11
N LEU A 5 7.94 -6.39 -5.00
CA LEU A 5 7.07 -5.86 -6.04
C LEU A 5 6.75 -4.41 -5.70
N MET A 6 7.06 -3.50 -6.63
CA MET A 6 6.73 -2.08 -6.54
C MET A 6 5.67 -1.79 -7.59
N LEU A 7 4.56 -1.19 -7.17
CA LEU A 7 3.44 -0.81 -8.03
C LEU A 7 3.27 0.69 -7.97
N GLU A 8 3.22 1.33 -9.13
CA GLU A 8 2.88 2.74 -9.30
C GLU A 8 1.59 2.79 -10.12
N LEU A 9 0.50 3.28 -9.52
CA LEU A 9 -0.80 3.37 -10.18
C LEU A 9 -1.15 4.84 -10.41
N TYR A 10 -1.47 5.16 -11.65
CA TYR A 10 -1.79 6.52 -12.10
C TYR A 10 -3.26 6.63 -12.54
N GLY A 11 -3.79 7.85 -12.45
CA GLY A 11 -5.17 8.14 -12.85
C GLY A 11 -6.20 7.54 -11.90
N CYS A 12 -5.81 7.32 -10.65
CA CYS A 12 -6.70 6.84 -9.60
C CYS A 12 -7.69 7.93 -9.19
N ASP A 13 -8.86 7.49 -8.73
CA ASP A 13 -9.90 8.40 -8.26
C ASP A 13 -9.49 9.09 -6.94
N HIS A 14 -9.64 10.41 -6.89
CA HIS A 14 -9.24 11.24 -5.75
C HIS A 14 -9.95 10.83 -4.45
N GLU A 15 -11.24 10.49 -4.51
CA GLU A 15 -12.02 10.10 -3.33
C GLU A 15 -11.54 8.76 -2.79
N LEU A 16 -11.14 7.83 -3.67
CA LEU A 16 -10.55 6.55 -3.25
C LEU A 16 -9.18 6.74 -2.59
N LEU A 17 -8.33 7.60 -3.17
CA LEU A 17 -7.01 7.91 -2.62
C LEU A 17 -7.09 8.65 -1.28
N SER A 18 -8.18 9.37 -1.03
CA SER A 18 -8.42 10.07 0.23
C SER A 18 -9.13 9.20 1.29
N ASN A 19 -9.46 7.96 0.97
CA ASN A 19 -10.28 7.09 1.82
C ASN A 19 -9.42 6.27 2.78
N GLU A 20 -9.15 6.81 3.98
CA GLU A 20 -8.37 6.12 5.01
C GLU A 20 -8.89 4.69 5.32
N PRO A 21 -10.21 4.44 5.52
CA PRO A 21 -10.72 3.09 5.72
C PRO A 21 -10.44 2.11 4.57
N LEU A 22 -10.43 2.58 3.32
CA LEU A 22 -10.12 1.76 2.15
C LEU A 22 -8.63 1.41 2.12
N ILE A 23 -7.76 2.40 2.29
CA ILE A 23 -6.31 2.19 2.30
C ILE A 23 -5.90 1.26 3.44
N LYS A 24 -6.46 1.48 4.63
CA LYS A 24 -6.23 0.61 5.79
C LYS A 24 -6.58 -0.83 5.48
N ARG A 25 -7.72 -1.04 4.83
CA ARG A 25 -8.20 -2.37 4.45
C ARG A 25 -7.29 -3.03 3.42
N ALA A 26 -6.86 -2.28 2.40
CA ALA A 26 -5.93 -2.79 1.40
C ALA A 26 -4.64 -3.31 2.07
N LEU A 27 -4.01 -2.51 2.93
CA LEU A 27 -2.84 -2.92 3.72
C LEU A 27 -3.14 -4.11 4.66
N ASP A 28 -4.35 -4.23 5.18
CA ASP A 28 -4.72 -5.35 6.06
C ASP A 28 -4.91 -6.68 5.30
N GLU A 29 -5.35 -6.61 4.04
CA GLU A 29 -5.64 -7.76 3.18
C GLU A 29 -4.42 -8.28 2.41
N TYR A 30 -3.49 -7.40 2.02
CA TYR A 30 -2.28 -7.79 1.28
C TYR A 30 -1.47 -8.93 1.93
N PRO A 31 -1.20 -8.95 3.25
CA PRO A 31 -0.46 -10.04 3.89
C PRO A 31 -1.04 -11.43 3.59
N ALA A 32 -2.37 -11.57 3.66
CA ALA A 32 -3.04 -12.84 3.39
C ALA A 32 -2.90 -13.24 1.92
N ARG A 33 -3.02 -12.28 0.99
CA ARG A 33 -2.87 -12.51 -0.46
C ARG A 33 -1.48 -12.98 -0.84
N VAL A 34 -0.45 -12.46 -0.17
CA VAL A 34 0.95 -12.84 -0.44
C VAL A 34 1.44 -14.00 0.44
N GLY A 35 0.55 -14.65 1.18
CA GLY A 35 0.88 -15.83 1.99
C GLY A 35 1.83 -15.55 3.16
N MET A 36 1.78 -14.31 3.67
CA MET A 36 2.65 -13.82 4.74
C MET A 36 1.88 -13.59 6.03
N GLU A 37 2.52 -13.90 7.15
CA GLU A 37 1.96 -13.64 8.48
C GLU A 37 2.05 -12.14 8.78
N LYS A 38 0.90 -11.54 9.06
CA LYS A 38 0.80 -10.16 9.56
C LYS A 38 1.22 -10.13 11.03
N VAL A 39 2.23 -9.33 11.38
CA VAL A 39 2.78 -9.25 12.74
C VAL A 39 2.49 -7.94 13.45
N SER A 40 1.91 -6.94 12.75
CA SER A 40 1.46 -5.68 13.34
C SER A 40 0.06 -5.30 12.87
N PRO A 41 -0.63 -4.41 13.60
CA PRO A 41 -1.70 -3.62 13.03
C PRO A 41 -1.21 -2.79 11.83
N VAL A 42 -2.14 -2.39 10.96
CA VAL A 42 -1.87 -1.36 9.95
C VAL A 42 -1.71 -0.01 10.65
N HIS A 43 -0.63 0.70 10.31
CA HIS A 43 -0.38 2.07 10.72
C HIS A 43 -0.55 2.99 9.53
N LEU A 44 -1.30 4.08 9.71
CA LEU A 44 -1.49 5.13 8.73
C LEU A 44 -1.04 6.46 9.31
N TYR A 45 -0.51 7.31 8.44
CA TYR A 45 -0.13 8.67 8.70
C TYR A 45 -0.80 9.57 7.67
N ASP A 46 -1.53 10.56 8.16
CA ASP A 46 -1.89 11.73 7.37
C ASP A 46 -0.62 12.53 7.09
N ILE A 47 -0.37 12.77 5.80
CA ILE A 47 0.75 13.56 5.33
C ILE A 47 0.22 14.93 4.96
N GLU A 48 0.74 15.94 5.64
CA GLU A 48 0.56 17.35 5.29
C GLU A 48 1.94 17.97 5.15
N THR A 49 2.15 18.76 4.09
CA THR A 49 3.42 19.44 3.85
C THR A 49 3.20 20.93 3.58
N SER A 50 4.29 21.68 3.36
CA SER A 50 4.19 23.08 2.93
C SER A 50 3.54 23.27 1.56
N ASN A 51 3.52 22.22 0.73
CA ASN A 51 2.82 22.20 -0.55
C ASN A 51 1.56 21.32 -0.41
N PRO A 52 0.35 21.90 -0.48
CA PRO A 52 -0.89 21.14 -0.33
C PRO A 52 -1.08 20.02 -1.37
N LEU A 53 -0.41 20.10 -2.52
CA LEU A 53 -0.45 19.04 -3.53
C LEU A 53 0.27 17.76 -3.09
N ASP A 54 1.20 17.88 -2.13
CA ASP A 54 1.93 16.75 -1.55
C ASP A 54 1.23 16.23 -0.28
N ALA A 55 -0.05 16.54 -0.08
CA ALA A 55 -0.86 15.97 0.98
C ALA A 55 -1.40 14.60 0.57
N GLY A 56 -1.56 13.69 1.53
CA GLY A 56 -1.99 12.32 1.25
C GLY A 56 -1.92 11.39 2.45
N LEU A 57 -1.90 10.08 2.19
CA LEU A 57 -1.79 9.07 3.23
C LEU A 57 -0.58 8.18 2.98
N SER A 58 0.21 7.93 4.03
CA SER A 58 1.27 6.92 4.04
C SER A 58 0.94 5.84 5.05
N GLY A 59 1.01 4.59 4.64
CA GLY A 59 0.68 3.45 5.49
C GLY A 59 1.66 2.31 5.37
N PHE A 60 1.74 1.52 6.43
CA PHE A 60 2.50 0.29 6.41
C PHE A 60 1.90 -0.78 7.32
N VAL A 61 2.21 -2.03 7.00
CA VAL A 61 2.00 -3.19 7.85
C VAL A 61 3.26 -4.02 7.90
N VAL A 62 3.65 -4.43 9.10
CA VAL A 62 4.77 -5.35 9.29
C VAL A 62 4.26 -6.77 9.09
N ILE A 63 4.96 -7.51 8.24
CA ILE A 63 4.76 -8.95 8.05
C ILE A 63 6.02 -9.70 8.51
N ALA A 64 5.94 -11.00 8.68
CA ALA A 64 7.09 -11.80 9.09
C ALA A 64 8.31 -11.50 8.20
N GLN A 65 9.37 -10.95 8.81
CA GLN A 65 10.68 -10.68 8.19
C GLN A 65 10.72 -9.56 7.12
N SER A 66 9.65 -8.76 6.95
CA SER A 66 9.58 -7.71 5.91
C SER A 66 8.40 -6.74 6.15
N HIS A 67 7.83 -6.12 5.12
CA HIS A 67 6.75 -5.12 5.25
C HIS A 67 5.98 -4.97 3.94
N ILE A 68 4.81 -4.34 4.04
CA ILE A 68 4.03 -3.83 2.92
C ILE A 68 3.72 -2.36 3.21
N SER A 69 4.02 -1.46 2.28
CA SER A 69 3.72 -0.03 2.39
C SER A 69 2.87 0.48 1.24
N LEU A 70 2.16 1.57 1.49
CA LEU A 70 1.34 2.27 0.52
C LEU A 70 1.44 3.78 0.74
N HIS A 71 1.67 4.53 -0.32
CA HIS A 71 1.68 5.99 -0.32
C HIS A 71 0.66 6.48 -1.34
N SER A 72 -0.32 7.28 -0.92
CA SER A 72 -1.36 7.80 -1.80
C SER A 72 -1.28 9.31 -1.86
N TRP A 73 -1.41 9.84 -3.07
CA TRP A 73 -1.34 11.26 -3.37
C TRP A 73 -2.58 11.69 -4.17
N PRO A 74 -3.69 12.03 -3.48
CA PRO A 74 -4.97 12.32 -4.13
C PRO A 74 -4.88 13.39 -5.22
N GLU A 75 -4.15 14.48 -4.98
CA GLU A 75 -4.01 15.59 -5.93
C GLU A 75 -3.23 15.21 -7.20
N TYR A 76 -2.38 14.18 -7.13
CA TYR A 76 -1.67 13.63 -8.28
C TYR A 76 -2.40 12.46 -8.93
N GLY A 77 -3.47 11.94 -8.32
CA GLY A 77 -4.16 10.74 -8.80
C GLY A 77 -3.25 9.50 -8.79
N GLU A 78 -2.32 9.44 -7.83
CA GLU A 78 -1.24 8.44 -7.76
C GLU A 78 -1.29 7.65 -6.45
N VAL A 79 -0.97 6.36 -6.54
CA VAL A 79 -0.68 5.51 -5.38
C VAL A 79 0.48 4.57 -5.66
N ASP A 80 1.43 4.55 -4.73
CA ASP A 80 2.60 3.67 -4.74
C ASP A 80 2.38 2.57 -3.71
N ILE A 81 2.69 1.32 -4.07
CA ILE A 81 2.56 0.16 -3.20
C ILE A 81 3.83 -0.68 -3.27
N ASP A 82 4.46 -0.89 -2.13
CA ASP A 82 5.58 -1.82 -1.97
C ASP A 82 5.13 -3.09 -1.27
N ILE A 83 5.37 -4.23 -1.90
CA ILE A 83 5.17 -5.54 -1.29
C ILE A 83 6.54 -6.24 -1.24
N CYS A 84 7.16 -6.20 -0.06
CA CYS A 84 8.44 -6.85 0.19
C CYS A 84 8.19 -8.14 0.98
N SER A 85 8.51 -9.30 0.40
CA SER A 85 8.25 -10.61 1.01
C SER A 85 9.47 -11.53 0.93
N CYS A 86 9.71 -12.31 1.98
CA CYS A 86 10.74 -13.36 2.00
C CYS A 86 10.28 -14.69 1.36
N LYS A 87 9.04 -14.73 0.83
CA LYS A 87 8.45 -15.85 0.09
C LYS A 87 8.01 -15.39 -1.30
N GLU A 88 8.00 -16.31 -2.25
CA GLU A 88 7.32 -16.09 -3.53
C GLU A 88 5.80 -15.97 -3.32
N PHE A 89 5.16 -15.16 -4.14
CA PHE A 89 3.72 -14.98 -4.18
C PHE A 89 3.27 -14.68 -5.60
N SER A 90 1.96 -14.78 -5.86
CA SER A 90 1.40 -14.40 -7.16
C SER A 90 1.43 -12.89 -7.33
N GLN A 91 2.34 -12.39 -8.15
CA GLN A 91 2.38 -10.97 -8.51
C GLN A 91 1.12 -10.56 -9.29
N GLU A 92 0.55 -11.47 -10.08
CA GLU A 92 -0.68 -11.25 -10.83
C GLU A 92 -1.88 -11.00 -9.90
N ASP A 93 -2.02 -11.77 -8.80
CA ASP A 93 -3.08 -11.53 -7.80
C ASP A 93 -2.86 -10.20 -7.07
N ALA A 94 -1.62 -9.90 -6.69
CA ALA A 94 -1.28 -8.64 -6.01
C ALA A 94 -1.57 -7.41 -6.89
N ILE A 95 -1.24 -7.48 -8.19
CA ILE A 95 -1.55 -6.43 -9.17
C ILE A 95 -3.06 -6.34 -9.42
N ALA A 96 -3.75 -7.47 -9.54
CA ALA A 96 -5.19 -7.49 -9.78
C ALA A 96 -5.96 -6.89 -8.60
N PHE A 97 -5.49 -7.08 -7.37
CA PHE A 97 -6.09 -6.50 -6.17
C PHE A 97 -5.88 -4.99 -6.05
N ALA A 98 -4.80 -4.45 -6.63
CA ALA A 98 -4.54 -3.02 -6.63
C ALA A 98 -5.44 -2.23 -7.60
N ARG A 99 -6.08 -2.90 -8.57
CA ARG A 99 -6.94 -2.31 -9.61
C ARG A 99 -8.40 -2.25 -9.19
#